data_AF-A0A831W9X4-F1
#
_entry.id   AF-A0A831W9X4-F1
#
_cell.length_a   1.000
_cell.length_b   1.000
_cell.length_c   1.000
_cell.angle_alpha   90.00
_cell.angle_beta   90.00
_cell.angle_gamma   90.00
#
_symmetry.space_group_name_H-M   'P 1'
#
loop_
_entity.id
_entity.type
_entity.pdbx_description
1 polymer ?
#
loop_
_entity_poly.entity_id
_entity_poly.type
_entity_poly.pdbx_seq_one_letter_code
_entity_poly.pdbx_strand_id
1 'polypeptide(L)'
;MIERILVAAVVLLAAFTARAGSEVPFPADWKGWTAVDTPLTGIGALPGCEADVSALPPIYQETVETYCAVRPEGPGAVAVLVEPGSVEKYRTRSGGFADGSRMVLHLKDLGLLFVTGYNGGKAGYGVFKEDGTDVTDANPDGILGPNTCRVCHSGYSAFCVDGQCGAVQ
;
A
#
# COMPACT_ATOMS: atom_id res chain seq x y z
N MET A 1 24.17 -49.98 39.73
CA MET A 1 22.82 -49.51 39.36
C MET A 1 22.61 -48.20 40.10
N ILE A 2 22.47 -47.00 39.54
CA ILE A 2 22.09 -46.52 38.20
C ILE A 2 22.70 -45.09 38.07
N GLU A 3 23.28 -44.78 36.92
CA GLU A 3 23.77 -43.45 36.55
C GLU A 3 22.62 -42.42 36.52
N ARG A 4 22.86 -41.23 37.09
CA ARG A 4 21.95 -40.09 36.99
C ARG A 4 22.25 -39.31 35.71
N ILE A 5 21.54 -39.62 34.63
CA ILE A 5 21.56 -38.83 33.40
C ILE A 5 20.66 -37.60 33.60
N LEU A 6 21.27 -36.42 33.71
CA LEU A 6 20.61 -35.13 33.61
C LEU A 6 20.26 -34.89 32.12
N VAL A 7 19.00 -35.09 31.75
CA VAL A 7 18.49 -34.69 30.43
C VAL A 7 18.12 -33.21 30.51
N ALA A 8 19.00 -32.36 29.98
CA ALA A 8 18.69 -30.95 29.73
C ALA A 8 17.71 -30.86 28.56
N ALA A 9 16.45 -30.52 28.84
CA ALA A 9 15.45 -30.22 27.82
C ALA A 9 15.78 -28.87 27.17
N VAL A 10 16.40 -28.90 25.99
CA VAL A 10 16.55 -27.72 25.12
C VAL A 10 15.18 -27.45 24.49
N VAL A 11 14.44 -26.52 25.07
CA VAL A 11 13.21 -25.99 24.47
C VAL A 11 13.62 -25.07 23.31
N LEU A 12 13.59 -25.58 22.08
CA LEU A 12 13.64 -24.75 20.88
C LEU A 12 12.36 -23.91 20.82
N LEU A 13 12.44 -22.63 21.19
CA LEU A 13 11.42 -21.65 20.82
C LEU A 13 11.49 -21.47 19.29
N ALA A 14 10.56 -22.08 18.56
CA ALA A 14 10.29 -21.72 17.18
C ALA A 14 9.72 -20.29 17.16
N ALA A 15 10.53 -19.32 16.76
CA ALA A 15 10.04 -17.97 16.46
C ALA A 15 9.09 -18.08 15.26
N PHE A 16 7.80 -17.90 15.48
CA PHE A 16 6.83 -17.68 14.42
C PHE A 16 7.18 -16.34 13.76
N THR A 17 7.95 -16.39 12.67
CA THR A 17 8.11 -15.22 11.81
C THR A 17 6.75 -14.98 11.17
N ALA A 18 6.09 -13.88 11.56
CA ALA A 18 4.95 -13.37 10.83
C ALA A 18 5.39 -13.21 9.36
N ARG A 19 4.75 -13.96 8.46
CA ARG A 19 5.00 -13.79 7.04
C ARG A 19 4.41 -12.45 6.63
N ALA A 20 5.30 -11.49 6.39
CA ALA A 20 5.01 -10.27 5.66
C ALA A 20 4.24 -10.61 4.37
N GLY A 21 3.05 -10.03 4.19
CA GLY A 21 2.20 -10.25 3.02
C GLY A 21 2.59 -9.38 1.81
N SER A 22 3.46 -8.40 2.01
CA SER A 22 3.87 -7.47 0.95
C SER A 22 4.63 -8.15 -0.20
N GLU A 23 4.33 -7.71 -1.42
CA GLU A 23 5.02 -8.15 -2.64
C GLU A 23 6.18 -7.21 -3.02
N VAL A 24 6.29 -6.08 -2.34
CA VAL A 24 7.23 -4.99 -2.62
C VAL A 24 7.90 -4.55 -1.33
N PRO A 25 9.15 -4.06 -1.37
CA PRO A 25 9.85 -3.65 -0.16
C PRO A 25 9.33 -2.31 0.38
N PHE A 26 9.49 -2.10 1.69
CA PHE A 26 9.29 -0.79 2.30
C PHE A 26 10.27 0.26 1.70
N PRO A 27 9.78 1.40 1.18
CA PRO A 27 10.64 2.45 0.66
C PRO A 27 11.22 3.31 1.78
N ALA A 28 12.38 2.96 2.33
CA ALA A 28 12.96 3.62 3.51
C ALA A 28 13.21 5.14 3.35
N ASP A 29 13.33 5.62 2.12
CA ASP A 29 13.58 7.00 1.73
C ASP A 29 12.32 7.78 1.31
N TRP A 30 11.11 7.21 1.50
CA TRP A 30 9.84 7.77 1.02
C TRP A 30 9.59 9.22 1.43
N LYS A 31 10.13 9.67 2.57
CA LYS A 31 9.98 11.04 3.05
C LYS A 31 10.65 12.07 2.12
N GLY A 32 11.62 11.65 1.32
CA GLY A 32 12.28 12.47 0.29
C GLY A 32 11.66 12.35 -1.09
N TRP A 33 10.59 11.54 -1.25
CA TRP A 33 9.93 11.36 -2.54
C TRP A 33 9.10 12.58 -2.92
N THR A 34 8.89 12.75 -4.23
CA THR A 34 8.19 13.90 -4.77
C THR A 34 6.69 13.74 -4.55
N ALA A 35 6.09 14.64 -3.77
CA ALA A 35 4.64 14.75 -3.73
C ALA A 35 4.12 15.26 -5.09
N VAL A 36 3.12 14.59 -5.64
CA VAL A 36 2.51 14.96 -6.92
C VAL A 36 1.04 15.34 -6.74
N ASP A 37 0.61 16.34 -7.50
CA ASP A 37 -0.78 16.76 -7.53
C ASP A 37 -1.56 15.88 -8.50
N THR A 38 -2.60 15.22 -7.99
CA THR A 38 -3.46 14.28 -8.70
C THR A 38 -4.91 14.66 -8.43
N PRO A 39 -5.89 14.17 -9.20
CA PRO A 39 -7.29 14.42 -8.86
C PRO A 39 -7.65 13.96 -7.43
N LEU A 40 -6.98 12.92 -6.91
CA LEU A 40 -7.18 12.44 -5.53
C LEU A 40 -6.64 13.44 -4.49
N THR A 41 -5.41 13.95 -4.68
CA THR A 41 -4.82 14.91 -3.74
C THR A 41 -5.50 16.28 -3.82
N GLY A 42 -6.11 16.62 -4.96
CA GLY A 42 -6.96 17.81 -5.13
C GLY A 42 -8.22 17.81 -4.26
N ILE A 43 -8.71 16.63 -3.84
CA ILE A 43 -9.79 16.51 -2.84
C ILE A 43 -9.29 16.95 -1.45
N GLY A 44 -7.98 16.87 -1.20
CA GLY A 44 -7.33 17.22 0.05
C GLY A 44 -7.45 16.12 1.11
N ALA A 45 -8.67 15.88 1.57
CA ALA A 45 -9.00 14.81 2.51
C ALA A 45 -10.14 13.97 1.94
N LEU A 46 -9.94 12.66 1.90
CA LEU A 46 -11.01 11.76 1.51
C LEU A 46 -12.13 11.82 2.59
N PRO A 47 -13.41 11.86 2.19
CA PRO A 47 -14.51 11.98 3.14
C PRO A 47 -14.55 10.86 4.17
N GLY A 48 -15.08 11.15 5.35
CA GLY A 48 -15.33 10.15 6.40
C GLY A 48 -16.46 9.19 6.04
N CYS A 49 -16.63 8.14 6.84
CA CYS A 49 -17.46 6.97 6.49
C CYS A 49 -18.97 7.23 6.39
N GLU A 50 -19.44 8.33 6.97
CA GLU A 50 -20.85 8.74 6.92
C GLU A 50 -21.12 9.82 5.85
N ALA A 51 -20.10 10.21 5.08
CA ALA A 51 -20.25 11.24 4.06
C ALA A 51 -20.92 10.69 2.80
N ASP A 52 -21.74 11.52 2.15
CA ASP A 52 -22.25 11.21 0.81
C ASP A 52 -21.12 11.36 -0.22
N VAL A 53 -20.61 10.22 -0.69
CA VAL A 53 -19.55 10.14 -1.70
C VAL A 53 -20.09 9.95 -3.12
N SER A 54 -21.41 9.96 -3.33
CA SER A 54 -22.04 9.64 -4.63
C SER A 54 -21.60 10.55 -5.78
N ALA A 55 -21.14 11.77 -5.47
CA ALA A 55 -20.60 12.72 -6.43
C ALA A 55 -19.13 12.47 -6.82
N LEU A 56 -18.40 11.61 -6.09
CA LEU A 56 -17.02 11.27 -6.42
C LEU A 56 -16.95 10.27 -7.57
N PRO A 57 -15.85 10.24 -8.34
CA PRO A 57 -15.52 9.12 -9.22
C PRO A 57 -15.67 7.76 -8.51
N PRO A 58 -16.20 6.70 -9.17
CA PRO A 58 -16.45 5.40 -8.53
C PRO A 58 -15.25 4.80 -7.79
N ILE A 59 -14.05 4.94 -8.34
CA ILE A 59 -12.81 4.49 -7.69
C ILE A 59 -12.61 5.14 -6.31
N TYR A 60 -12.96 6.41 -6.14
CA TYR A 60 -12.82 7.10 -4.86
C TYR A 60 -13.93 6.72 -3.87
N GLN A 61 -15.12 6.36 -4.37
CA GLN A 61 -16.19 5.80 -3.53
C GLN A 61 -15.73 4.47 -2.93
N GLU A 62 -15.22 3.56 -3.76
CA GLU A 62 -14.70 2.25 -3.32
C GLU A 62 -13.46 2.41 -2.42
N THR A 63 -12.63 3.42 -2.68
CA THR A 63 -11.51 3.78 -1.80
C THR A 63 -12.01 4.17 -0.40
N VAL A 64 -13.02 5.03 -0.30
CA VAL A 64 -13.63 5.41 0.99
C VAL A 64 -14.24 4.19 1.68
N GLU A 65 -15.02 3.38 0.97
CA GLU A 65 -15.65 2.16 1.52
C GLU A 65 -14.60 1.19 2.09
N THR A 66 -13.54 0.91 1.32
CA THR A 66 -12.45 0.01 1.72
C THR A 66 -11.79 0.50 3.01
N TYR A 67 -11.48 1.79 3.11
CA TYR A 67 -10.80 2.32 4.29
C TYR A 67 -11.72 2.47 5.49
N CYS A 68 -13.01 2.71 5.27
CA CYS A 68 -14.02 2.71 6.32
C CYS A 68 -14.23 1.34 6.95
N ALA A 69 -14.02 0.25 6.21
CA ALA A 69 -14.01 -1.10 6.77
C ALA A 69 -12.78 -1.36 7.69
N VAL A 70 -11.69 -0.59 7.52
CA VAL A 70 -10.47 -0.70 8.33
C VAL A 70 -10.50 0.25 9.54
N ARG A 71 -11.06 1.45 9.37
CA ARG A 71 -11.07 2.53 10.36
C ARG A 71 -12.38 3.34 10.25
N PRO A 72 -13.22 3.39 11.30
CA PRO A 72 -14.51 4.06 11.25
C PRO A 72 -14.40 5.59 11.14
N GLU A 73 -13.24 6.18 11.44
CA GLU A 73 -12.99 7.61 11.23
C GLU A 73 -12.74 7.97 9.76
N GLY A 74 -12.46 6.97 8.91
CA GLY A 74 -12.18 7.12 7.49
C GLY A 74 -10.70 7.38 7.16
N PRO A 75 -10.38 7.54 5.86
CA PRO A 75 -9.02 7.65 5.34
C PRO A 75 -8.27 8.96 5.63
N GLY A 76 -8.97 10.07 5.84
CA GLY A 76 -8.39 11.37 6.18
C GLY A 76 -7.55 12.01 5.07
N ALA A 77 -6.57 12.83 5.46
CA ALA A 77 -5.69 13.55 4.55
C ALA A 77 -4.77 12.60 3.76
N VAL A 78 -4.61 12.85 2.46
CA VAL A 78 -3.83 11.99 1.57
C VAL A 78 -2.65 12.72 0.92
N ALA A 79 -1.63 11.96 0.51
CA ALA A 79 -0.61 12.39 -0.44
C ALA A 79 -0.27 11.26 -1.40
N VAL A 80 0.04 11.62 -2.65
CA VAL A 80 0.66 10.69 -3.61
C VAL A 80 2.12 11.09 -3.73
N LEU A 81 3.01 10.17 -3.39
CA LEU A 81 4.46 10.36 -3.45
C LEU A 81 5.04 9.46 -4.52
N VAL A 82 5.94 10.00 -5.33
CA VAL A 82 6.58 9.30 -6.43
C VAL A 82 8.09 9.37 -6.24
N GLU A 83 8.75 8.23 -6.37
CA GLU A 83 10.21 8.13 -6.35
C GLU A 83 10.80 9.12 -7.38
N PRO A 84 11.78 9.97 -7.01
CA PRO A 84 12.22 11.08 -7.85
C PRO A 84 12.60 10.70 -9.30
N GLY A 85 13.25 9.56 -9.50
CA GLY A 85 13.60 9.02 -10.82
C GLY A 85 12.41 8.51 -11.65
N SER A 86 11.23 8.41 -11.05
CA SER A 86 9.99 7.90 -11.66
C SER A 86 8.94 8.98 -11.95
N VAL A 87 9.17 10.23 -11.52
CA VAL A 87 8.20 11.33 -11.65
C VAL A 87 7.80 11.60 -13.11
N GLU A 88 8.75 11.57 -14.05
CA GLU A 88 8.43 11.84 -15.45
C GLU A 88 7.62 10.70 -16.09
N LYS A 89 7.93 9.45 -15.72
CA LYS A 89 7.13 8.28 -16.15
C LYS A 89 5.72 8.34 -15.58
N TYR A 90 5.60 8.75 -14.32
CA TYR A 90 4.31 8.99 -13.69
C TYR A 90 3.52 10.08 -14.43
N ARG A 91 4.13 11.25 -14.68
CA ARG A 91 3.49 12.37 -15.39
C ARG A 91 2.97 11.97 -16.77
N THR A 92 3.80 11.26 -17.54
CA THR A 92 3.48 10.86 -18.92
C THR A 92 2.61 9.62 -19.01
N ARG A 93 2.37 8.91 -17.89
CA ARG A 93 1.70 7.60 -17.85
C ARG A 93 2.30 6.60 -18.83
N SER A 94 3.61 6.68 -19.06
CA SER A 94 4.30 5.88 -20.08
C SER A 94 4.57 4.44 -19.64
N GLY A 95 4.32 4.11 -18.37
CA GLY A 95 4.61 2.81 -17.79
C GLY A 95 6.12 2.54 -17.70
N GLY A 96 6.51 1.26 -17.75
CA GLY A 96 7.93 0.88 -17.82
C GLY A 96 8.75 1.30 -16.59
N PHE A 97 8.15 1.20 -15.40
CA PHE A 97 8.83 1.46 -14.14
C PHE A 97 9.89 0.39 -13.86
N ALA A 98 11.00 0.82 -13.27
CA ALA A 98 12.07 -0.11 -12.89
C ALA A 98 11.70 -0.90 -11.63
N ASP A 99 12.36 -2.03 -11.42
CA ASP A 99 12.06 -2.92 -10.28
C ASP A 99 12.29 -2.23 -8.93
N GLY A 100 11.45 -2.53 -7.94
CA GLY A 100 11.41 -1.89 -6.63
C GLY A 100 10.21 -0.96 -6.44
N SER A 101 10.12 -0.35 -5.27
CA SER A 101 9.03 0.55 -4.89
C SER A 101 9.14 1.89 -5.63
N ARG A 102 8.02 2.39 -6.15
CA ARG A 102 8.01 3.57 -7.05
C ARG A 102 7.01 4.64 -6.68
N MET A 103 5.89 4.23 -6.07
CA MET A 103 4.79 5.11 -5.72
C MET A 103 4.26 4.76 -4.35
N VAL A 104 3.81 5.78 -3.62
CA VAL A 104 3.17 5.66 -2.31
C VAL A 104 1.88 6.49 -2.34
N LEU A 105 0.76 5.88 -1.99
CA LEU A 105 -0.39 6.61 -1.45
C LEU A 105 -0.23 6.64 0.07
N HIS A 106 0.00 7.83 0.62
CA HIS A 106 0.14 8.06 2.05
C HIS A 106 -1.19 8.54 2.61
N LEU A 107 -1.80 7.74 3.49
CA LEU A 107 -2.93 8.14 4.33
C LEU A 107 -2.37 8.73 5.63
N LYS A 108 -2.23 10.05 5.68
CA LYS A 108 -1.46 10.77 6.71
C LYS A 108 -2.02 10.57 8.11
N ASP A 109 -3.35 10.65 8.23
CA ASP A 109 -4.02 10.56 9.53
C ASP A 109 -4.01 9.12 10.08
N LEU A 110 -3.84 8.13 9.19
CA LEU A 110 -3.72 6.73 9.54
C LEU A 110 -2.26 6.27 9.72
N GLY A 111 -1.28 7.07 9.28
CA GLY A 111 0.13 6.69 9.28
C GLY A 111 0.42 5.45 8.43
N LEU A 112 -0.34 5.27 7.34
CA LEU A 112 -0.25 4.12 6.44
C LEU A 112 0.27 4.52 5.05
N LEU A 113 1.18 3.72 4.53
CA LEU A 113 1.76 3.83 3.20
C LEU A 113 1.31 2.65 2.35
N PHE A 114 0.49 2.94 1.34
CA PHE A 114 0.13 1.99 0.30
C PHE A 114 1.15 2.10 -0.82
N VAL A 115 2.04 1.11 -0.89
CA VAL A 115 3.20 1.11 -1.77
C VAL A 115 2.87 0.33 -3.03
N THR A 116 3.11 0.95 -4.18
CA THR A 116 3.16 0.27 -5.48
C THR A 116 4.61 0.19 -5.94
N GLY A 117 5.04 -1.02 -6.28
CA GLY A 117 6.36 -1.30 -6.82
C GLY A 117 6.30 -2.25 -8.00
N TYR A 118 7.44 -2.55 -8.59
CA TYR A 118 7.52 -3.40 -9.79
C TYR A 118 8.56 -4.50 -9.62
N ASN A 119 8.30 -5.64 -10.26
CA ASN A 119 9.27 -6.73 -10.40
C ASN A 119 9.07 -7.38 -11.77
N GLY A 120 10.10 -7.35 -12.62
CA GLY A 120 10.01 -7.83 -14.00
C GLY A 120 8.91 -7.11 -14.80
N GLY A 121 8.72 -5.81 -14.54
CA GLY A 121 7.69 -4.98 -15.18
C GLY A 121 6.26 -5.21 -14.71
N LYS A 122 6.02 -6.07 -13.72
CA LYS A 122 4.68 -6.30 -13.14
C LYS A 122 4.52 -5.52 -11.84
N ALA A 123 3.39 -4.85 -11.67
CA ALA A 123 3.05 -4.15 -10.44
C ALA A 123 2.82 -5.14 -9.28
N GLY A 124 3.41 -4.82 -8.14
CA GLY A 124 3.17 -5.47 -6.85
C GLY A 124 2.79 -4.43 -5.79
N TYR A 125 2.19 -4.92 -4.71
CA TYR A 125 1.58 -4.07 -3.68
C TYR A 125 2.04 -4.44 -2.27
N GLY A 126 2.03 -3.45 -1.38
CA GLY A 126 2.27 -3.63 0.05
C GLY A 126 1.72 -2.46 0.85
N VAL A 127 1.41 -2.70 2.11
CA VAL A 127 0.92 -1.70 3.06
C VAL A 127 1.83 -1.67 4.27
N PHE A 128 2.39 -0.50 4.57
CA PHE A 128 3.34 -0.32 5.66
C PHE A 128 2.90 0.79 6.58
N LYS A 129 3.28 0.70 7.86
CA LYS A 129 3.33 1.88 8.72
C LYS A 129 4.51 2.76 8.34
N GLU A 130 4.46 4.03 8.74
CA GLU A 130 5.56 4.98 8.50
C GLU A 130 6.92 4.55 9.09
N ASP A 131 6.91 3.67 10.10
CA ASP A 131 8.11 3.10 10.74
C ASP A 131 8.69 1.88 10.01
N GLY A 132 8.05 1.44 8.92
CA GLY A 132 8.45 0.28 8.12
C GLY A 132 7.83 -1.04 8.55
N THR A 133 6.98 -1.07 9.58
CA THR A 133 6.20 -2.26 9.93
C THR A 133 5.28 -2.65 8.78
N ASP A 134 5.45 -3.85 8.24
CA ASP A 134 4.55 -4.42 7.24
C ASP A 134 3.21 -4.79 7.90
N VAL A 135 2.12 -4.22 7.39
CA VAL A 135 0.75 -4.49 7.81
C VAL A 135 -0.10 -5.02 6.64
N THR A 136 0.53 -5.41 5.54
CA THR A 136 -0.11 -6.13 4.44
C THR A 136 -0.70 -7.42 4.97
N ASP A 137 -1.96 -7.70 4.60
CA ASP A 137 -2.62 -8.92 5.03
C ASP A 137 -1.88 -10.14 4.46
N ALA A 138 -1.61 -11.12 5.33
CA ALA A 138 -1.02 -12.40 4.92
C ALA A 138 -2.00 -13.22 4.07
N ASN A 139 -3.30 -12.99 4.21
CA ASN A 139 -4.30 -13.44 3.25
C ASN A 139 -4.31 -12.48 2.04
N PRO A 140 -3.95 -12.93 0.83
CA PRO A 140 -3.91 -12.07 -0.35
C PRO A 140 -5.25 -11.42 -0.68
N ASP A 141 -6.37 -12.05 -0.30
CA ASP A 141 -7.74 -11.58 -0.54
C ASP A 141 -8.33 -10.78 0.64
N GLY A 142 -7.52 -10.49 1.67
CA GLY A 142 -7.93 -9.63 2.77
C GLY A 142 -8.08 -8.16 2.35
N ILE A 143 -8.68 -7.33 3.21
CA ILE A 143 -8.96 -5.90 2.91
C ILE A 143 -7.68 -5.14 2.53
N LEU A 144 -6.56 -5.46 3.19
CA LEU A 144 -5.23 -4.90 2.92
C LEU A 144 -4.31 -5.91 2.21
N GLY A 145 -4.89 -6.94 1.60
CA GLY A 145 -4.17 -7.96 0.86
C GLY A 145 -3.80 -7.49 -0.55
N PRO A 146 -2.67 -7.95 -1.11
CA PRO A 146 -2.20 -7.52 -2.43
C PRO A 146 -3.18 -7.83 -3.58
N ASN A 147 -4.00 -8.88 -3.48
CA ASN A 147 -4.97 -9.19 -4.53
C ASN A 147 -6.13 -8.17 -4.55
N THR A 148 -6.56 -7.67 -3.40
CA THR A 148 -7.56 -6.59 -3.30
C THR A 148 -7.07 -5.33 -4.02
N CYS A 149 -5.81 -4.94 -3.81
CA CYS A 149 -5.18 -3.83 -4.54
C CYS A 149 -5.19 -4.10 -6.05
N ARG A 150 -4.78 -5.30 -6.47
CA ARG A 150 -4.72 -5.69 -7.88
C ARG A 150 -6.09 -5.67 -8.56
N VAL A 151 -7.12 -6.17 -7.90
CA VAL A 151 -8.51 -6.18 -8.40
C VAL A 151 -9.00 -4.75 -8.59
N CYS A 152 -8.82 -3.88 -7.60
CA CYS A 152 -9.20 -2.47 -7.72
C CYS A 152 -8.46 -1.79 -8.89
N HIS A 153 -7.13 -1.89 -8.95
CA HIS A 153 -6.34 -1.26 -10.02
C HIS A 153 -6.68 -1.78 -11.42
N SER A 154 -6.94 -3.08 -11.57
CA SER A 154 -7.32 -3.66 -12.88
C SER A 154 -8.77 -3.36 -13.25
N GLY A 155 -9.69 -3.34 -12.29
CA GLY A 155 -11.09 -2.95 -12.46
C GLY A 155 -11.25 -1.51 -12.93
N TYR A 156 -10.37 -0.62 -12.48
CA TYR A 156 -10.31 0.78 -12.89
C TYR A 156 -9.20 1.08 -13.91
N SER A 157 -8.85 0.15 -14.80
CA SER A 157 -7.71 0.27 -15.72
C SER A 157 -7.70 1.53 -16.61
N ALA A 158 -8.87 2.10 -16.93
CA ALA A 158 -8.96 3.38 -17.63
C ALA A 158 -8.40 4.56 -16.80
N PHE A 159 -8.50 4.48 -15.47
CA PHE A 159 -7.98 5.46 -14.52
C PHE A 159 -6.61 5.06 -13.95
N CYS A 160 -6.39 3.75 -13.76
CA CYS A 160 -5.20 3.15 -13.20
C CYS A 160 -4.41 2.37 -14.26
N VAL A 161 -3.35 2.94 -14.80
CA VAL A 161 -2.52 2.31 -15.84
C VAL A 161 -1.27 1.72 -15.18
N ASP A 162 -1.04 0.43 -15.37
CA ASP A 162 0.12 -0.31 -14.84
C ASP A 162 0.34 -0.12 -13.32
N GLY A 163 -0.71 -0.03 -12.52
CA GLY A 163 -0.60 0.18 -11.07
C GLY A 163 -0.49 1.65 -10.66
N GLN A 164 -0.27 2.57 -11.59
CA GLN A 164 -0.38 4.01 -11.34
C GLN A 164 -1.83 4.46 -11.48
N CYS A 165 -2.41 5.06 -10.44
CA CYS A 165 -3.72 5.74 -10.51
C CYS A 165 -3.55 7.26 -10.58
N GLY A 166 -4.35 7.90 -11.43
CA GLY A 166 -4.28 9.35 -11.65
C GLY A 166 -3.08 9.78 -12.51
N ALA A 167 -3.07 11.06 -12.89
CA ALA A 167 -1.97 11.73 -13.58
C ALA A 167 -1.63 13.00 -12.82
N VAL A 168 -0.42 13.52 -13.02
CA VAL A 168 -0.06 14.85 -12.52
C VAL A 168 -0.97 15.88 -13.18
N GLN A 169 -1.58 16.77 -12.39
CA GLN A 169 -2.36 17.91 -12.86
C GLN A 169 -1.51 19.19 -12.97
#